data_AF-A0A7S9DVN2-F1
#
_entry.id   AF-A0A7S9DVN2-F1
#
_cell.length_a   1.000
_cell.length_b   1.000
_cell.length_c   1.000
_cell.angle_alpha   90.00
_cell.angle_beta   90.00
_cell.angle_gamma   90.00
#
_symmetry.space_group_name_H-M   'P 1'
#
loop_
_entity.id
_entity.type
_entity.pdbx_description
1 polymer ?
#
loop_
_entity_poly.entity_id
_entity_poly.type
_entity_poly.pdbx_seq_one_letter_code
_entity_poly.pdbx_strand_id
1 'polypeptide(L)' 'MDELEFRRRIYADPDTMDADVLKAAEADPDKQAFREQVRQMNNKLKQATKVPVPRTWPTN' A
#
# COMPACT_ATOMS: atom_id res chain seq x y z
N MET A 1 7.63 16.40 -8.39
CA MET A 1 6.41 15.58 -8.44
C MET A 1 5.34 16.31 -7.65
N ASP A 2 4.21 16.61 -8.28
CA ASP A 2 3.07 17.21 -7.59
C ASP A 2 2.38 16.19 -6.69
N GLU A 3 1.67 16.67 -5.68
CA GLU A 3 1.02 15.81 -4.68
C GLU A 3 -0.01 14.84 -5.32
N LEU A 4 -0.79 15.31 -6.29
CA LEU A 4 -1.76 14.47 -6.99
C LEU A 4 -1.08 13.33 -7.76
N GLU A 5 0.06 13.60 -8.39
CA GLU A 5 0.82 12.61 -9.13
C GLU A 5 1.45 11.57 -8.19
N PHE A 6 2.01 12.04 -7.07
CA PHE A 6 2.53 11.20 -6.01
C PHE A 6 1.47 10.25 -5.47
N ARG A 7 0.29 10.78 -5.11
CA ARG A 7 -0.84 9.97 -4.61
C ARG A 7 -1.29 8.94 -5.64
N ARG A 8 -1.39 9.31 -6.92
CA ARG A 8 -1.74 8.36 -8.00
C ARG A 8 -0.74 7.22 -8.10
N ARG A 9 0.57 7.51 -8.08
CA ARG A 9 1.61 6.48 -8.15
C ARG A 9 1.56 5.55 -6.93
N ILE A 10 1.42 6.10 -5.72
CA ILE A 10 1.32 5.34 -4.47
C ILE A 10 0.08 4.43 -4.44
N TYR A 11 -1.06 4.89 -4.96
CA TYR A 11 -2.27 4.05 -5.01
C TYR A 11 -2.17 2.94 -6.06
N ALA A 12 -1.50 3.21 -7.18
CA ALA A 12 -1.28 2.21 -8.22
C ALA A 12 -0.30 1.12 -7.75
N ASP A 13 0.81 1.54 -7.13
CA ASP A 13 1.80 0.65 -6.55
C ASP A 13 2.32 1.20 -5.20
N PRO A 14 1.74 0.74 -4.08
CA PRO A 14 2.16 1.20 -2.75
C PRO A 14 3.55 0.71 -2.35
N ASP A 15 4.10 -0.32 -3.00
CA ASP A 15 5.45 -0.82 -2.75
C ASP A 15 6.47 -0.31 -3.81
N THR A 16 6.10 0.71 -4.60
CA THR A 16 6.93 1.23 -5.70
C THR A 16 8.34 1.62 -5.24
N MET A 17 9.35 1.27 -6.05
CA MET A 17 10.76 1.63 -5.84
C MET A 17 11.19 2.78 -6.77
N ASP A 18 10.23 3.50 -7.33
CA ASP A 18 10.47 4.61 -8.23
C ASP A 18 11.28 5.72 -7.53
N ALA A 19 12.42 6.07 -8.11
CA ALA A 19 13.35 7.04 -7.56
C ALA A 19 12.70 8.40 -7.37
N ASP A 20 11.78 8.81 -8.25
CA ASP A 20 11.11 10.10 -8.14
C ASP A 20 10.13 10.13 -6.96
N VAL A 21 9.45 9.01 -6.70
CA VAL A 21 8.54 8.83 -5.56
C VAL A 21 9.33 8.80 -4.26
N LEU A 22 10.44 8.07 -4.22
CA LEU A 22 11.32 8.01 -3.05
C LEU A 22 11.87 9.40 -2.71
N LYS A 23 12.37 10.14 -3.72
CA LYS A 23 12.90 11.48 -3.54
C LYS A 23 11.83 12.49 -3.10
N ALA A 24 10.60 12.35 -3.59
CA ALA A 24 9.47 13.16 -3.15
C ALA A 24 9.06 12.87 -1.70
N ALA A 25 9.12 11.60 -1.28
CA ALA A 25 8.87 11.20 0.10
C ALA A 25 9.99 11.64 1.06
N GLU A 26 11.25 11.57 0.64
CA GLU A 26 12.39 12.08 1.43
C GLU A 26 12.36 13.60 1.59
N ALA A 27 11.91 14.31 0.56
CA ALA A 27 11.80 15.77 0.59
C ALA A 27 10.65 16.28 1.46
N ASP A 28 9.66 15.44 1.79
CA ASP A 28 8.44 15.85 2.50
C ASP A 28 7.96 14.76 3.47
N PRO A 29 8.05 15.00 4.79
CA PRO A 29 7.64 14.02 5.80
C PRO A 29 6.15 13.68 5.73
N ASP A 30 5.28 14.57 5.25
CA ASP A 30 3.85 14.27 5.09
C ASP A 30 3.63 13.26 3.95
N LYS A 31 4.40 13.36 2.87
CA LYS A 31 4.39 12.38 1.77
C LYS A 31 4.94 11.04 2.21
N GLN A 32 5.97 11.03 3.03
CA GLN A 32 6.49 9.80 3.64
C GLN A 32 5.44 9.11 4.52
N ALA A 33 4.80 9.87 5.42
CA ALA A 33 3.76 9.34 6.30
C ALA A 33 2.57 8.79 5.50
N PHE A 34 2.13 9.50 4.46
CA PHE A 34 1.08 9.03 3.56
C PHE A 34 1.45 7.70 2.88
N ARG A 35 2.66 7.61 2.33
CA ARG A 35 3.17 6.38 1.69
C ARG A 35 3.16 5.20 2.66
N GLU A 36 3.62 5.40 3.89
CA GLU A 36 3.60 4.36 4.91
C GLU A 36 2.18 3.93 5.30
N GLN A 37 1.25 4.87 5.45
CA GLN A 37 -0.15 4.55 5.73
C GLN A 37 -0.78 3.68 4.64
N VAL A 38 -0.61 4.04 3.37
CA VAL A 38 -1.16 3.26 2.25
C VAL A 38 -0.53 1.86 2.22
N ARG A 39 0.78 1.76 2.45
CA ARG A 39 1.49 0.48 2.51
C ARG A 39 1.00 -0.40 3.65
N GLN A 40 0.81 0.15 4.85
CA GLN A 40 0.24 -0.57 5.99
C GLN A 40 -1.18 -1.04 5.71
N MET A 41 -2.02 -0.21 5.09
CA MET A 41 -3.37 -0.58 4.69
C MET A 41 -3.35 -1.74 3.69
N ASN A 42 -2.50 -1.66 2.66
CA ASN A 42 -2.33 -2.72 1.68
C ASN A 42 -1.88 -4.04 2.34
N ASN A 43 -0.94 -3.97 3.30
CA ASN A 43 -0.50 -5.15 4.05
C ASN A 43 -1.63 -5.76 4.89
N LYS A 44 -2.45 -4.93 5.54
CA LYS A 44 -3.65 -5.40 6.27
C LYS A 44 -4.64 -6.08 5.33
N LEU A 45 -4.87 -5.53 4.14
CA LEU A 45 -5.73 -6.14 3.12
C LEU A 45 -5.16 -7.48 2.64
N LYS A 46 -3.86 -7.55 2.34
CA LYS A 46 -3.15 -8.80 1.98
C LYS A 46 -3.20 -9.85 3.09
N GLN A 47 -3.23 -9.44 4.36
CA GLN A 47 -3.39 -10.36 5.49
C GLN A 47 -4.83 -10.82 5.64
N ALA A 48 -5.81 -9.93 5.46
CA ALA A 48 -7.23 -10.25 5.51
C ALA A 48 -7.66 -11.22 4.39
N THR A 49 -7.03 -11.16 3.21
CA THR A 49 -7.27 -12.14 2.14
C THR A 49 -6.62 -13.50 2.41
N LYS A 50 -5.68 -13.60 3.36
CA LYS A 50 -5.09 -14.85 3.84
C LYS A 50 -5.88 -15.49 4.97
N VAL A 51 -7.16 -15.16 5.12
CA VAL A 51 -8.04 -15.92 6.02
C VAL A 51 -8.11 -17.36 5.49
N PRO A 52 -7.61 -18.35 6.26
CA PRO A 52 -7.68 -19.74 5.83
C PRO A 52 -9.15 -20.13 5.77
N VAL A 53 -9.61 -20.55 4.58
CA VAL A 53 -10.94 -21.15 4.46
C VAL A 53 -10.95 -22.39 5.36
N PRO A 54 -11.83 -22.46 6.37
CA PRO A 54 -11.93 -23.64 7.21
C PRO A 54 -12.25 -24.84 6.32
N ARG A 55 -11.42 -25.88 6.38
CA ARG A 55 -11.58 -27.12 5.58
C ARG A 55 -12.86 -27.90 5.95
N THR A 56 -13.55 -27.51 7.01
CA THR A 56 -14.83 -28.07 7.45
C THR A 56 -16.00 -27.27 6.88
N TRP A 57 -16.13 -27.23 5.55
CA TRP A 57 -17.45 -27.04 4.95
C TRP A 57 -18.08 -28.42 4.85
N PRO A 58 -19.15 -28.74 5.61
CA PRO A 58 -19.86 -29.98 5.42
C PRO A 58 -20.56 -29.90 4.06
N THR A 59 -20.02 -30.61 3.07
CA THR A 59 -20.82 -31.02 1.91
C THR A 59 -21.80 -32.08 2.39
N ASN A 60 -23.05 -31.66 2.65
CA ASN A 60 -24.21 -32.52 2.69
C ASN A 60 -25.40 -31.79 2.08
#